data_AF-A0A7S0PQ98-F1
#
_entry.id   AF-A0A7S0PQ98-F1
#
_cell.length_a   1.000
_cell.length_b   1.000
_cell.length_c   1.000
_cell.angle_alpha   90.00
_cell.angle_beta   90.00
_cell.angle_gamma   90.00
#
_symmetry.space_group_name_H-M   'P 1'
#
loop_
_entity.id
_entity.type
_entity.pdbx_description
1 polymer ?
#
loop_
_entity_poly.entity_id
_entity_poly.type
_entity_poly.pdbx_seq_one_letter_code
_entity_poly.pdbx_strand_id
1 'polypeptide(L)'
;ELRALQASERASRARETALVCALDEARRRGDRERRELEASRASMRALEDDNDSLRRRLMVNGDRHSELERMSANDAVLEEEVGILRERCRAAEQRAESATRHMEDLATVQAEERERAIALAVDKATRASETSWREEMEDLARTARLDARALSSSRRRAADLTVELNETLQSRDDWRQRAEAAMEASESSSHALEDMRNVMEEMQRRNTGLGLGEDERAKLIKRVTLTQEQLQATQHVADMREAEHDKVRLALKKAHERIEATNSWLAEAKAEAEHAKETLSLERAEKERLAQEAAYLRNEVENIQTSMQDEVDAFNTWRVQNEETEKELTRKVQEAQRDAARHAMTVRKLQQKLAYASSSSPSIEEYRMRIAELEEDFTTTRAQARDAMLERDALKRQVENLRRRAVNRKTASTPPSRMMSPPLLRSESNNARSKMNDFTHQTLIEHEYEDEDMDSGDVHEGYEDDSDAFDVATESLFQETVDEFFEDADAEDARLDVDHANAYALAKRLQSLESRAVDLLWRDKEEDVWRRGST
;
A
#
# COMPACT_ATOMS: atom_id res chain seq x y z
N GLU A 1 15.33 -6.18 -6.41
CA GLU A 1 14.01 -6.82 -6.61
C GLU A 1 13.68 -7.88 -5.55
N LEU A 2 14.44 -8.98 -5.44
CA LEU A 2 14.20 -10.02 -4.41
C LEU A 2 14.10 -9.51 -2.97
N ARG A 3 14.96 -8.56 -2.57
CA ARG A 3 14.89 -7.91 -1.24
C ARG A 3 13.62 -7.07 -1.07
N ALA A 4 13.14 -6.43 -2.14
CA ALA A 4 11.90 -5.66 -2.12
C ALA A 4 10.67 -6.56 -2.02
N LEU A 5 10.69 -7.72 -2.69
CA LEU A 5 9.66 -8.76 -2.56
C LEU A 5 9.64 -9.39 -1.17
N GLN A 6 10.81 -9.66 -0.57
CA GLN A 6 10.87 -10.16 0.80
C GLN A 6 10.41 -9.10 1.82
N ALA A 7 10.71 -7.82 1.58
CA ALA A 7 10.21 -6.73 2.41
C ALA A 7 8.69 -6.58 2.29
N SER A 8 8.13 -6.70 1.08
CA SER A 8 6.68 -6.64 0.86
C SER A 8 5.97 -7.86 1.45
N GLU A 9 6.55 -9.05 1.37
CA GLU A 9 6.00 -10.27 1.99
C GLU A 9 6.01 -10.18 3.52
N ARG A 10 7.09 -9.65 4.12
CA ARG A 10 7.15 -9.38 5.56
C ARG A 10 6.14 -8.33 5.99
N ALA A 11 5.99 -7.26 5.21
CA ALA A 11 4.98 -6.24 5.46
C ALA A 11 3.56 -6.80 5.33
N SER A 12 3.33 -7.70 4.37
CA SER A 12 2.04 -8.39 4.19
C SER A 12 1.72 -9.29 5.38
N ARG A 13 2.68 -10.10 5.85
CA ARG A 13 2.51 -10.95 7.04
C ARG A 13 2.33 -10.14 8.33
N ALA A 14 3.01 -9.00 8.45
CA ALA A 14 2.80 -8.08 9.57
C ALA A 14 1.38 -7.48 9.56
N ARG A 15 0.85 -7.15 8.38
CA ARG A 15 -0.54 -6.69 8.23
C ARG A 15 -1.55 -7.81 8.52
N GLU A 16 -1.28 -9.02 8.06
CA GLU A 16 -2.13 -10.19 8.31
C GLU A 16 -2.20 -10.51 9.80
N THR A 17 -1.06 -10.53 10.50
CA THR A 17 -1.02 -10.74 11.96
C THR A 17 -1.70 -9.62 12.73
N ALA A 18 -1.54 -8.36 12.32
CA ALA A 18 -2.27 -7.24 12.91
C ALA A 18 -3.79 -7.36 12.72
N LEU A 19 -4.24 -7.81 11.55
CA LEU A 19 -5.66 -8.06 11.28
C LEU A 19 -6.22 -9.23 12.11
N VAL A 20 -5.45 -10.30 12.28
CA VAL A 20 -5.83 -11.43 13.15
C VAL A 20 -5.96 -10.97 14.61
N CYS A 21 -5.00 -10.20 15.11
CA CYS A 21 -5.08 -9.64 16.46
C CYS A 21 -6.30 -8.71 16.64
N ALA A 22 -6.58 -7.86 15.65
CA ALA A 22 -7.73 -6.96 15.68
C ALA A 22 -9.07 -7.72 15.63
N LEU A 23 -9.16 -8.81 14.85
CA LEU A 23 -10.33 -9.68 14.80
C LEU A 23 -10.53 -10.44 16.11
N ASP A 24 -9.46 -10.92 16.74
CA ASP A 24 -9.53 -11.56 18.06
C ASP A 24 -9.94 -10.57 19.15
N GLU A 25 -9.49 -9.31 19.07
CA GLU A 25 -9.96 -8.25 19.95
C GLU A 25 -11.44 -7.91 19.75
N ALA A 26 -11.89 -7.79 18.50
CA ALA A 26 -13.30 -7.57 18.19
C ALA A 26 -14.17 -8.73 18.68
N ARG A 27 -13.68 -9.97 18.55
CA ARG A 27 -14.35 -11.17 19.09
C ARG A 27 -14.45 -11.12 20.62
N ARG A 28 -13.36 -10.76 21.30
CA ARG A 28 -13.37 -10.60 22.77
C ARG A 28 -14.31 -9.49 23.23
N ARG A 29 -14.43 -8.39 22.48
CA ARG A 29 -15.42 -7.32 22.76
C ARG A 29 -16.84 -7.83 22.58
N GLY A 30 -17.15 -8.51 21.48
CA GLY A 30 -18.46 -9.12 21.27
C GLY A 30 -18.81 -10.18 22.33
N ASP A 31 -17.84 -10.95 22.81
CA ASP A 31 -18.06 -11.89 23.91
C ASP A 31 -18.29 -11.19 25.26
N ARG A 32 -17.71 -10.00 25.50
CA ARG A 32 -18.01 -9.19 26.69
C ARG A 32 -19.42 -8.59 26.62
N GLU A 33 -19.78 -7.99 25.49
CA GLU A 33 -21.12 -7.43 25.26
C GLU A 33 -22.21 -8.51 25.41
N ARG A 34 -21.97 -9.73 24.92
CA ARG A 34 -22.88 -10.87 25.12
C ARG A 34 -23.03 -11.23 26.60
N ARG A 35 -21.95 -11.26 27.37
CA ARG A 35 -22.02 -11.53 28.82
C ARG A 35 -22.74 -10.42 29.57
N GLU A 36 -22.56 -9.16 29.17
CA GLU A 36 -23.27 -8.03 29.76
C GLU A 36 -24.77 -8.08 29.44
N LEU A 37 -25.15 -8.43 28.20
CA LEU A 37 -26.54 -8.66 27.81
C LEU A 37 -27.17 -9.85 28.55
N GLU A 38 -26.43 -10.95 28.71
CA GLU A 38 -26.89 -12.10 29.50
C GLU A 38 -27.04 -11.74 30.98
N ALA A 39 -26.12 -10.97 31.56
CA ALA A 39 -26.23 -10.46 32.92
C ALA A 39 -27.44 -9.53 33.08
N SER A 40 -27.70 -8.67 32.09
CA SER A 40 -28.85 -7.75 32.08
C SER A 40 -30.17 -8.53 31.98
N ARG A 41 -30.23 -9.57 31.14
CA ARG A 41 -31.38 -10.49 31.06
C ARG A 41 -31.58 -11.28 32.35
N ALA A 42 -30.51 -11.74 33.00
CA ALA A 42 -30.61 -12.42 34.28
C ALA A 42 -31.14 -11.47 35.38
N SER A 43 -30.70 -10.21 35.36
CA SER A 43 -31.23 -9.16 36.27
C SER A 43 -32.71 -8.88 36.02
N MET A 44 -33.16 -8.83 34.76
CA MET A 44 -34.58 -8.64 34.46
C MET A 44 -35.44 -9.81 34.94
N ARG A 45 -34.97 -11.06 34.77
CA ARG A 45 -35.67 -12.24 35.29
C ARG A 45 -35.78 -12.24 36.82
N ALA A 46 -34.72 -11.81 37.51
CA ALA A 46 -34.75 -11.68 38.96
C ALA A 46 -35.80 -10.64 39.42
N LEU A 47 -35.92 -9.52 38.69
CA LEU A 47 -36.94 -8.51 38.94
C LEU A 47 -38.35 -9.02 38.62
N GLU A 48 -38.54 -9.81 37.57
CA GLU A 48 -39.81 -10.47 37.25
C GLU A 48 -40.22 -11.48 38.34
N ASP A 49 -39.28 -12.28 38.85
CA ASP A 49 -39.52 -13.22 39.95
C ASP A 49 -39.90 -12.49 41.25
N ASP A 50 -39.27 -11.35 41.55
CA ASP A 50 -39.61 -10.49 42.68
C ASP A 50 -41.00 -9.85 42.51
N ASN A 51 -41.36 -9.45 41.29
CA ASN A 51 -42.68 -8.88 40.97
C ASN A 51 -43.78 -9.95 41.04
N ASP A 52 -43.50 -11.19 40.62
CA ASP A 52 -44.40 -12.33 40.79
C ASP A 52 -44.54 -12.77 42.26
N SER A 53 -43.49 -12.58 43.07
CA SER A 53 -43.53 -12.75 44.53
C SER A 53 -44.39 -11.68 45.21
N LEU A 54 -44.30 -10.43 44.74
CA LEU A 54 -45.17 -9.32 45.17
C LEU A 54 -46.63 -9.55 44.76
N ARG A 55 -46.90 -9.97 43.51
CA ARG A 55 -48.24 -10.35 43.04
C ARG A 55 -48.83 -11.51 43.85
N ARG A 56 -48.02 -12.52 44.19
CA ARG A 56 -48.45 -13.62 45.09
C ARG A 56 -48.75 -13.15 46.51
N ARG A 57 -48.02 -12.18 47.06
CA ARG A 57 -48.34 -11.56 48.35
C ARG A 57 -49.62 -10.72 48.30
N LEU A 58 -49.85 -10.01 47.20
CA LEU A 58 -51.05 -9.19 46.99
C LEU A 58 -52.33 -10.02 46.83
N MET A 59 -52.26 -11.24 46.27
CA MET A 59 -53.42 -12.14 46.18
C MET A 59 -53.80 -12.86 47.49
N VAL A 60 -52.94 -12.85 48.52
CA VAL A 60 -53.19 -13.54 49.81
C VAL A 60 -53.82 -12.61 50.86
N ASN A 61 -53.76 -11.29 50.67
CA ASN A 61 -54.39 -10.33 51.57
C ASN A 61 -55.61 -9.68 50.92
N GLY A 62 -56.74 -10.39 51.02
CA GLY A 62 -58.03 -9.72 50.92
C GLY A 62 -58.32 -9.01 52.23
N ASP A 63 -58.08 -7.70 52.29
CA ASP A 63 -58.85 -6.83 53.18
C ASP A 63 -58.87 -5.39 52.66
N ARG A 64 -60.11 -4.93 52.47
CA ARG A 64 -60.51 -3.62 51.96
C ARG A 64 -60.42 -2.56 53.05
N HIS A 65 -60.32 -1.31 52.59
CA HIS A 65 -60.38 -0.02 53.32
C HIS A 65 -59.05 0.55 53.82
N SER A 66 -58.17 0.97 52.90
CA SER A 66 -57.17 2.03 53.15
C SER A 66 -56.62 2.68 51.87
N GLU A 67 -57.35 2.67 50.74
CA GLU A 67 -56.77 3.00 49.42
C GLU A 67 -56.79 4.49 49.05
N LEU A 68 -57.62 5.33 49.68
CA LEU A 68 -57.71 6.75 49.31
C LEU A 68 -56.73 7.69 50.07
N GLU A 69 -56.18 7.27 51.21
CA GLU A 69 -55.09 8.01 51.90
C GLU A 69 -53.68 7.50 51.50
N ARG A 70 -53.59 6.33 50.83
CA ARG A 70 -52.30 5.83 50.29
C ARG A 70 -51.97 6.35 48.90
N MET A 71 -52.95 6.75 48.10
CA MET A 71 -52.69 7.32 46.76
C MET A 71 -51.98 8.67 46.83
N SER A 72 -52.26 9.52 47.82
CA SER A 72 -51.54 10.78 48.03
C SER A 72 -50.13 10.60 48.61
N ALA A 73 -49.87 9.51 49.34
CA ALA A 73 -48.51 9.13 49.77
C ALA A 73 -47.73 8.43 48.65
N ASN A 74 -48.42 7.71 47.75
CA ASN A 74 -47.81 7.07 46.59
C ASN A 74 -47.45 8.08 45.49
N ASP A 75 -48.18 9.19 45.32
CA ASP A 75 -47.76 10.27 44.41
C ASP A 75 -46.47 10.94 44.89
N ALA A 76 -46.28 11.13 46.20
CA ALA A 76 -45.03 11.64 46.76
C ALA A 76 -43.87 10.64 46.61
N VAL A 77 -44.14 9.34 46.75
CA VAL A 77 -43.14 8.26 46.53
C VAL A 77 -42.84 8.07 45.04
N LEU A 78 -43.82 8.25 44.14
CA LEU A 78 -43.62 8.21 42.69
C LEU A 78 -42.87 9.45 42.19
N GLU A 79 -43.09 10.64 42.75
CA GLU A 79 -42.25 11.82 42.46
C GLU A 79 -40.81 11.62 42.95
N GLU A 80 -40.60 10.99 44.11
CA GLU A 80 -39.27 10.66 44.62
C GLU A 80 -38.59 9.58 43.76
N GLU A 81 -39.30 8.53 43.34
CA GLU A 81 -38.79 7.50 42.44
C GLU A 81 -38.52 8.01 41.02
N VAL A 82 -39.36 8.90 40.49
CA VAL A 82 -39.15 9.59 39.20
C VAL A 82 -37.98 10.56 39.30
N GLY A 83 -37.80 11.24 40.43
CA GLY A 83 -36.62 12.04 40.73
C GLY A 83 -35.33 11.22 40.71
N ILE A 84 -35.33 10.06 41.39
CA ILE A 84 -34.21 9.11 41.42
C ILE A 84 -33.93 8.54 40.02
N LEU A 85 -34.97 8.25 39.23
CA LEU A 85 -34.82 7.79 37.84
C LEU A 85 -34.25 8.87 36.93
N ARG A 86 -34.69 10.13 37.05
CA ARG A 86 -34.13 11.27 36.31
C ARG A 86 -32.67 11.49 36.67
N GLU A 87 -32.31 11.41 37.95
CA GLU A 87 -30.92 11.49 38.41
C GLU A 87 -30.08 10.33 37.86
N ARG A 88 -30.62 9.10 37.85
CA ARG A 88 -29.95 7.94 37.26
C ARG A 88 -29.75 8.07 35.76
N CYS A 89 -30.72 8.62 35.03
CA CYS A 89 -30.61 8.91 33.61
C CYS A 89 -29.56 9.98 33.34
N ARG A 90 -29.57 11.11 34.07
CA ARG A 90 -28.52 12.14 33.96
C ARG A 90 -27.13 11.58 34.30
N ALA A 91 -27.02 10.74 35.33
CA ALA A 91 -25.76 10.09 35.68
C ALA A 91 -25.33 9.04 34.65
N ALA A 92 -26.26 8.45 33.90
CA ALA A 92 -25.95 7.56 32.78
C ALA A 92 -25.51 8.35 31.53
N GLU A 93 -26.16 9.48 31.24
CA GLU A 93 -25.79 10.41 30.18
C GLU A 93 -24.40 11.01 30.42
N GLN A 94 -24.12 11.48 31.63
CA GLN A 94 -22.78 11.96 32.00
C GLN A 94 -21.70 10.88 31.87
N ARG A 95 -22.01 9.63 32.21
CA ARG A 95 -21.09 8.50 32.00
C ARG A 95 -20.89 8.19 30.52
N ALA A 96 -21.95 8.27 29.72
CA ALA A 96 -21.87 8.08 28.27
C ALA A 96 -21.04 9.19 27.61
N GLU A 97 -21.27 10.46 27.97
CA GLU A 97 -20.49 11.60 27.48
C GLU A 97 -19.03 11.54 27.91
N SER A 98 -18.76 11.14 29.15
CA SER A 98 -17.39 10.93 29.63
C SER A 98 -16.69 9.81 28.87
N ALA A 99 -17.41 8.71 28.58
CA ALA A 99 -16.86 7.60 27.81
C ALA A 99 -16.59 8.00 26.34
N THR A 100 -17.46 8.80 25.71
CA THR A 100 -17.23 9.29 24.35
C THR A 100 -16.05 10.24 24.29
N ARG A 101 -15.92 11.19 25.23
CA ARG A 101 -14.76 12.09 25.30
C ARG A 101 -13.46 11.31 25.50
N HIS A 102 -13.45 10.32 26.39
CA HIS A 102 -12.27 9.48 26.60
C HIS A 102 -11.89 8.67 25.35
N MET A 103 -12.87 8.19 24.58
CA MET A 103 -12.61 7.51 23.31
C MET A 103 -12.08 8.46 22.23
N GLU A 104 -12.53 9.72 22.21
CA GLU A 104 -12.01 10.77 21.33
C GLU A 104 -10.56 11.11 21.69
N ASP A 105 -10.24 11.30 22.97
CA ASP A 105 -8.88 11.57 23.45
C ASP A 105 -7.92 10.41 23.15
N LEU A 106 -8.38 9.15 23.31
CA LEU A 106 -7.57 7.98 22.92
C LEU A 106 -7.35 7.93 21.41
N ALA A 107 -8.35 8.32 20.60
CA ALA A 107 -8.22 8.34 19.16
C ALA A 107 -7.24 9.42 18.68
N THR A 108 -7.22 10.61 19.31
CA THR A 108 -6.27 11.68 18.99
C THR A 108 -4.85 11.32 19.41
N VAL A 109 -4.65 10.78 20.62
CA VAL A 109 -3.33 10.31 21.08
C VAL A 109 -2.79 9.21 20.16
N GLN A 110 -3.63 8.23 19.78
CA GLN A 110 -3.20 7.19 18.84
C GLN A 110 -2.90 7.74 17.44
N ALA A 111 -3.60 8.79 16.99
CA ALA A 111 -3.31 9.44 15.72
C ALA A 111 -1.94 10.14 15.77
N GLU A 112 -1.65 10.89 16.84
CA GLU A 112 -0.36 11.55 17.04
C GLU A 112 0.80 10.55 17.16
N GLU A 113 0.63 9.45 17.88
CA GLU A 113 1.64 8.40 17.98
C GLU A 113 1.93 7.74 16.63
N ARG A 114 0.89 7.52 15.82
CA ARG A 114 1.05 7.01 14.45
C ARG A 114 1.79 8.02 13.57
N GLU A 115 1.47 9.30 13.66
CA GLU A 115 2.20 10.35 12.92
C GLU A 115 3.66 10.44 13.34
N ARG A 116 3.97 10.38 14.63
CA ARG A 116 5.36 10.34 15.14
C ARG A 116 6.11 9.10 14.65
N ALA A 117 5.46 7.93 14.66
CA ALA A 117 6.04 6.69 14.16
C ALA A 117 6.31 6.74 12.65
N ILE A 118 5.39 7.32 11.88
CA ILE A 118 5.55 7.54 10.44
C ILE A 118 6.72 8.50 10.19
N ALA A 119 6.78 9.62 10.90
CA ALA A 119 7.85 10.60 10.76
C ALA A 119 9.23 9.97 11.03
N LEU A 120 9.37 9.21 12.13
CA LEU A 120 10.61 8.50 12.46
C LEU A 120 10.97 7.43 11.42
N ALA A 121 9.99 6.72 10.86
CA ALA A 121 10.22 5.73 9.82
C ALA A 121 10.69 6.38 8.51
N VAL A 122 10.10 7.52 8.14
CA VAL A 122 10.52 8.32 6.98
C VAL A 122 11.94 8.83 7.19
N ASP A 123 12.25 9.42 8.34
CA ASP A 123 13.58 9.91 8.69
C ASP A 123 14.65 8.81 8.69
N LYS A 124 14.29 7.61 9.12
CA LYS A 124 15.19 6.45 9.08
C LYS A 124 15.40 5.97 7.64
N ALA A 125 14.35 5.96 6.82
CA ALA A 125 14.42 5.57 5.43
C ALA A 125 15.24 6.56 4.59
N THR A 126 15.08 7.87 4.82
CA THR A 126 15.86 8.92 4.15
C THR A 126 17.33 8.86 4.55
N ARG A 127 17.65 8.69 5.83
CA ARG A 127 19.05 8.50 6.26
C ARG A 127 19.67 7.24 5.65
N ALA A 128 18.93 6.14 5.60
CA ALA A 128 19.42 4.89 5.01
C ALA A 128 19.64 5.00 3.49
N SER A 129 18.75 5.71 2.77
CA SER A 129 18.94 5.95 1.33
C SER A 129 20.10 6.90 1.05
N GLU A 130 20.28 7.94 1.86
CA GLU A 130 21.43 8.83 1.77
C GLU A 130 22.76 8.12 2.02
N THR A 131 22.83 7.25 3.03
CA THR A 131 24.04 6.47 3.30
C THR A 131 24.34 5.51 2.16
N SER A 132 23.33 4.80 1.64
CA SER A 132 23.49 3.91 0.48
C SER A 132 23.99 4.67 -0.74
N TRP A 133 23.41 5.84 -1.02
CA TRP A 133 23.84 6.66 -2.15
C TRP A 133 25.28 7.18 -1.99
N ARG A 134 25.68 7.58 -0.78
CA ARG A 134 27.07 8.00 -0.51
C ARG A 134 28.06 6.85 -0.71
N GLU A 135 27.74 5.65 -0.23
CA GLU A 135 28.57 4.45 -0.43
C GLU A 135 28.69 4.10 -1.92
N GLU A 136 27.59 4.12 -2.68
CA GLU A 136 27.59 3.90 -4.13
C GLU A 136 28.44 4.95 -4.87
N MET A 137 28.33 6.23 -4.50
CA MET A 137 29.14 7.30 -5.08
C MET A 137 30.63 7.18 -4.73
N GLU A 138 30.97 6.71 -3.52
CA GLU A 138 32.34 6.42 -3.14
C GLU A 138 32.93 5.21 -3.89
N ASP A 139 32.12 4.17 -4.15
CA ASP A 139 32.52 3.04 -5.00
C ASP A 139 32.77 3.48 -6.44
N LEU A 140 31.87 4.27 -7.03
CA LEU A 140 32.07 4.85 -8.36
C LEU A 140 33.31 5.76 -8.42
N ALA A 141 33.56 6.54 -7.37
CA ALA A 141 34.78 7.35 -7.28
C ALA A 141 36.05 6.47 -7.16
N ARG A 142 35.97 5.34 -6.46
CA ARG A 142 37.07 4.36 -6.36
C ARG A 142 37.37 3.72 -7.71
N THR A 143 36.36 3.26 -8.44
CA THR A 143 36.55 2.67 -9.78
C THR A 143 37.11 3.69 -10.75
N ALA A 144 36.57 4.91 -10.79
CA ALA A 144 37.09 5.98 -11.64
C ALA A 144 38.57 6.31 -11.36
N ARG A 145 39.00 6.27 -10.09
CA ARG A 145 40.42 6.45 -9.72
C ARG A 145 41.30 5.28 -10.19
N LEU A 146 40.79 4.04 -10.15
CA LEU A 146 41.51 2.88 -10.68
C LEU A 146 41.66 2.96 -12.20
N ASP A 147 40.60 3.36 -12.91
CA ASP A 147 40.63 3.54 -14.36
C ASP A 147 41.59 4.66 -14.77
N ALA A 148 41.57 5.79 -14.05
CA ALA A 148 42.53 6.87 -14.28
C ALA A 148 43.98 6.41 -14.07
N ARG A 149 44.25 5.56 -13.06
CA ARG A 149 45.57 4.95 -12.86
C ARG A 149 45.93 4.00 -14.01
N ALA A 150 45.01 3.14 -14.44
CA ALA A 150 45.24 2.24 -15.56
C ALA A 150 45.55 3.00 -16.86
N LEU A 151 44.81 4.06 -17.16
CA LEU A 151 45.08 4.95 -18.29
C LEU A 151 46.43 5.64 -18.18
N SER A 152 46.80 6.13 -16.99
CA SER A 152 48.12 6.74 -16.76
C SER A 152 49.27 5.73 -16.97
N SER A 153 49.08 4.49 -16.51
CA SER A 153 50.04 3.40 -16.72
C SER A 153 50.16 3.02 -18.20
N SER A 154 49.03 2.96 -18.91
CA SER A 154 49.00 2.71 -20.35
C SER A 154 49.73 3.81 -21.13
N ARG A 155 49.49 5.09 -20.79
CA ARG A 155 50.20 6.23 -21.39
C ARG A 155 51.70 6.19 -21.13
N ARG A 156 52.13 5.86 -19.91
CA ARG A 156 53.57 5.72 -19.60
C ARG A 156 54.19 4.60 -20.44
N ARG A 157 53.55 3.44 -20.51
CA ARG A 157 54.04 2.33 -21.34
C ARG A 157 54.08 2.67 -22.83
N ALA A 158 53.11 3.42 -23.34
CA ALA A 158 53.14 3.91 -24.71
C ALA A 158 54.34 4.86 -24.94
N ALA A 159 54.64 5.75 -23.99
CA ALA A 159 55.82 6.60 -24.06
C ALA A 159 57.12 5.77 -24.03
N ASP A 160 57.23 4.79 -23.14
CA ASP A 160 58.40 3.90 -23.08
C ASP A 160 58.60 3.15 -24.42
N LEU A 161 57.52 2.61 -25.00
CA LEU A 161 57.57 1.95 -26.32
C LEU A 161 58.00 2.90 -27.45
N THR A 162 57.63 4.19 -27.38
CA THR A 162 58.12 5.17 -28.38
C THR A 162 59.60 5.46 -28.24
N VAL A 163 60.14 5.45 -27.01
CA VAL A 163 61.58 5.59 -26.76
C VAL A 163 62.31 4.36 -27.29
N GLU A 164 61.86 3.16 -26.95
CA GLU A 164 62.42 1.89 -27.47
C GLU A 164 62.42 1.87 -29.01
N LEU A 165 61.34 2.31 -29.65
CA LEU A 165 61.29 2.41 -31.11
C LEU A 165 62.34 3.36 -31.66
N ASN A 166 62.52 4.54 -31.06
CA ASN A 166 63.53 5.50 -31.52
C ASN A 166 64.96 4.97 -31.33
N GLU A 167 65.25 4.30 -30.22
CA GLU A 167 66.54 3.65 -29.99
C GLU A 167 66.83 2.54 -31.02
N THR A 168 65.83 1.72 -31.33
CA THR A 168 65.98 0.69 -32.37
C THR A 168 66.21 1.30 -33.76
N LEU A 169 65.52 2.39 -34.10
CA LEU A 169 65.74 3.11 -35.36
C LEU A 169 67.15 3.71 -35.44
N GLN A 170 67.63 4.33 -34.37
CA GLN A 170 69.02 4.84 -34.29
C GLN A 170 70.04 3.71 -34.46
N SER A 171 69.85 2.59 -33.75
CA SER A 171 70.73 1.44 -33.88
C SER A 171 70.77 0.91 -35.33
N ARG A 172 69.63 0.86 -36.01
CA ARG A 172 69.54 0.47 -37.43
C ARG A 172 70.34 1.43 -38.31
N ASP A 173 70.21 2.73 -38.09
CA ASP A 173 70.88 3.74 -38.90
C ASP A 173 72.40 3.73 -38.67
N ASP A 174 72.86 3.55 -37.43
CA ASP A 174 74.27 3.33 -37.10
C ASP A 174 74.84 2.08 -37.77
N TRP A 175 74.08 0.97 -37.74
CA TRP A 175 74.45 -0.28 -38.41
C TRP A 175 74.52 -0.10 -39.92
N ARG A 176 73.59 0.65 -40.51
CA ARG A 176 73.60 0.97 -41.94
C ARG A 176 74.84 1.76 -42.33
N GLN A 177 75.20 2.80 -41.58
CA GLN A 177 76.41 3.59 -41.85
C GLN A 177 77.69 2.73 -41.76
N ARG A 178 77.79 1.84 -40.75
CA ARG A 178 78.91 0.89 -40.64
C ARG A 178 78.94 -0.11 -41.80
N ALA A 179 77.78 -0.49 -42.32
CA ALA A 179 77.70 -1.40 -43.46
C ALA A 179 78.16 -0.73 -44.76
N GLU A 180 77.70 0.49 -45.02
CA GLU A 180 78.10 1.33 -46.16
C GLU A 180 79.63 1.57 -46.15
N ALA A 181 80.20 1.99 -45.02
CA ALA A 181 81.65 2.22 -44.89
C ALA A 181 82.50 0.95 -45.15
N ALA A 182 81.99 -0.22 -44.76
CA ALA A 182 82.70 -1.48 -45.01
C ALA A 182 82.56 -1.97 -46.46
N MET A 183 81.44 -1.69 -47.13
CA MET A 183 81.31 -1.96 -48.57
C MET A 183 82.29 -1.09 -49.36
N GLU A 184 82.36 0.22 -49.08
CA GLU A 184 83.33 1.13 -49.71
C GLU A 184 84.79 0.65 -49.51
N ALA A 185 85.13 0.18 -48.31
CA ALA A 185 86.45 -0.39 -48.03
C ALA A 185 86.71 -1.70 -48.79
N SER A 186 85.69 -2.55 -48.97
CA SER A 186 85.80 -3.79 -49.74
C SER A 186 85.92 -3.52 -51.25
N GLU A 187 85.18 -2.56 -51.79
CA GLU A 187 85.28 -2.11 -53.18
C GLU A 187 86.67 -1.54 -53.47
N SER A 188 87.18 -0.68 -52.57
CA SER A 188 88.55 -0.16 -52.65
C SER A 188 89.61 -1.28 -52.62
N SER A 189 89.43 -2.28 -51.75
CA SER A 189 90.35 -3.43 -51.65
C SER A 189 90.29 -4.33 -52.89
N SER A 190 89.10 -4.51 -53.47
CA SER A 190 88.90 -5.26 -54.72
C SER A 190 89.58 -4.58 -55.91
N HIS A 191 89.41 -3.27 -56.07
CA HIS A 191 90.11 -2.49 -57.10
C HIS A 191 91.63 -2.56 -56.93
N ALA A 192 92.14 -2.44 -55.70
CA ALA A 192 93.57 -2.58 -55.44
C ALA A 192 94.11 -3.96 -55.80
N LEU A 193 93.34 -5.03 -55.55
CA LEU A 193 93.67 -6.40 -55.96
C LEU A 193 93.69 -6.56 -57.47
N GLU A 194 92.72 -5.97 -58.18
CA GLU A 194 92.62 -6.00 -59.63
C GLU A 194 93.79 -5.25 -60.28
N ASP A 195 94.17 -4.08 -59.75
CA ASP A 195 95.36 -3.34 -60.17
C ASP A 195 96.64 -4.15 -59.94
N MET A 196 96.81 -4.78 -58.78
CA MET A 196 97.98 -5.62 -58.49
C MET A 196 98.04 -6.86 -59.41
N ARG A 197 96.89 -7.46 -59.74
CA ARG A 197 96.80 -8.58 -60.68
C ARG A 197 97.14 -8.15 -62.10
N ASN A 198 96.65 -6.99 -62.54
CA ASN A 198 97.00 -6.41 -63.83
C ASN A 198 98.51 -6.14 -63.93
N VAL A 199 99.13 -5.61 -62.86
CA VAL A 199 100.59 -5.43 -62.78
C VAL A 199 101.33 -6.78 -62.84
N MET A 200 100.85 -7.81 -62.16
CA MET A 200 101.43 -9.16 -62.25
C MET A 200 101.34 -9.76 -63.66
N GLU A 201 100.17 -9.65 -64.29
CA GLU A 201 99.95 -10.13 -65.65
C GLU A 201 100.81 -9.35 -66.66
N GLU A 202 100.97 -8.05 -66.48
CA GLU A 202 101.84 -7.22 -67.31
C GLU A 202 103.33 -7.53 -67.08
N MET A 203 103.75 -7.80 -65.84
CA MET A 203 105.10 -8.32 -65.54
C MET A 203 105.35 -9.69 -66.15
N GLN A 204 104.35 -10.58 -66.17
CA GLN A 204 104.46 -11.88 -66.84
C GLN A 204 104.57 -11.71 -68.37
N ARG A 205 103.83 -10.77 -68.97
CA ARG A 205 103.92 -10.44 -70.41
C ARG A 205 105.26 -9.82 -70.80
N ARG A 206 105.89 -9.03 -69.92
CA ARG A 206 107.22 -8.42 -70.13
C ARG A 206 108.40 -9.37 -69.84
N ASN A 207 108.13 -10.61 -69.41
CA ASN A 207 109.15 -11.59 -69.03
C ASN A 207 109.90 -12.23 -70.22
N THR A 208 110.13 -11.45 -71.29
CA THR A 208 111.07 -11.75 -72.37
C THR A 208 112.33 -10.86 -72.34
N GLY A 209 112.49 -9.95 -71.38
CA GLY A 209 113.78 -9.31 -71.13
C GLY A 209 113.75 -8.19 -70.08
N LEU A 210 114.61 -8.30 -69.06
CA LEU A 210 114.82 -7.38 -67.92
C LEU A 210 113.81 -7.55 -66.76
N GLY A 211 114.07 -8.58 -65.93
CA GLY A 211 113.28 -8.88 -64.74
C GLY A 211 113.66 -8.04 -63.51
N LEU A 212 112.63 -7.64 -62.75
CA LEU A 212 112.77 -7.29 -61.32
C LEU A 212 113.15 -8.56 -60.53
N GLY A 213 114.04 -8.42 -59.55
CA GLY A 213 114.60 -9.54 -58.78
C GLY A 213 113.53 -10.36 -58.04
N GLU A 214 113.82 -11.64 -57.78
CA GLU A 214 112.92 -12.60 -57.12
C GLU A 214 112.30 -12.06 -55.82
N ASP A 215 113.02 -11.19 -55.11
CA ASP A 215 112.56 -10.50 -53.89
C ASP A 215 111.33 -9.61 -54.11
N GLU A 216 111.23 -8.92 -55.25
CA GLU A 216 110.08 -8.05 -55.53
C GLU A 216 108.85 -8.87 -55.90
N ARG A 217 109.03 -9.99 -56.61
CA ARG A 217 107.96 -10.97 -56.86
C ARG A 217 107.47 -11.59 -55.54
N ALA A 218 108.37 -11.97 -54.64
CA ALA A 218 107.99 -12.49 -53.33
C ALA A 218 107.24 -11.46 -52.47
N LYS A 219 107.63 -10.18 -52.52
CA LYS A 219 106.90 -9.08 -51.85
C LYS A 219 105.52 -8.84 -52.44
N LEU A 220 105.37 -9.00 -53.76
CA LEU A 220 104.09 -8.82 -54.43
C LEU A 220 103.14 -9.99 -54.13
N ILE A 221 103.64 -11.24 -54.16
CA ILE A 221 102.87 -12.43 -53.75
C ILE A 221 102.38 -12.29 -52.31
N LYS A 222 103.25 -11.87 -51.38
CA LYS A 222 102.85 -11.61 -49.98
C LYS A 222 101.77 -10.54 -49.85
N ARG A 223 101.82 -9.49 -50.68
CA ARG A 223 100.78 -8.45 -50.70
C ARG A 223 99.47 -9.02 -51.20
N VAL A 224 99.49 -9.76 -52.31
CA VAL A 224 98.30 -10.40 -52.90
C VAL A 224 97.64 -11.37 -51.92
N THR A 225 98.42 -12.23 -51.24
CA THR A 225 97.87 -13.14 -50.23
C THR A 225 97.24 -12.40 -49.07
N LEU A 226 97.88 -11.33 -48.57
CA LEU A 226 97.34 -10.53 -47.47
C LEU A 226 96.05 -9.79 -47.87
N THR A 227 95.99 -9.23 -49.07
CA THR A 227 94.76 -8.60 -49.59
C THR A 227 93.65 -9.62 -49.87
N GLN A 228 94.00 -10.86 -50.23
CA GLN A 228 93.01 -11.93 -50.42
C GLN A 228 92.46 -12.44 -49.08
N GLU A 229 93.29 -12.54 -48.04
CA GLU A 229 92.83 -12.79 -46.67
C GLU A 229 91.91 -11.66 -46.17
N GLN A 230 92.23 -10.40 -46.48
CA GLN A 230 91.36 -9.26 -46.17
C GLN A 230 90.02 -9.34 -46.90
N LEU A 231 90.01 -9.74 -48.18
CA LEU A 231 88.77 -9.95 -48.95
C LEU A 231 87.92 -11.10 -48.40
N GLN A 232 88.54 -12.22 -48.00
CA GLN A 232 87.81 -13.32 -47.36
C GLN A 232 87.22 -12.89 -46.01
N ALA A 233 87.94 -12.07 -45.24
CA ALA A 233 87.42 -11.52 -43.99
C ALA A 233 86.24 -10.56 -44.22
N THR A 234 86.27 -9.70 -45.25
CA THR A 234 85.13 -8.83 -45.58
C THR A 234 83.93 -9.62 -46.09
N GLN A 235 84.16 -10.71 -46.83
CA GLN A 235 83.10 -11.59 -47.31
C GLN A 235 82.40 -12.35 -46.17
N HIS A 236 83.16 -12.88 -45.20
CA HIS A 236 82.57 -13.46 -43.99
C HIS A 236 81.75 -12.43 -43.19
N VAL A 237 82.19 -11.16 -43.14
CA VAL A 237 81.41 -10.09 -42.50
C VAL A 237 80.11 -9.80 -43.27
N ALA A 238 80.11 -9.90 -44.59
CA ALA A 238 78.90 -9.78 -45.41
C ALA A 238 77.89 -10.91 -45.14
N ASP A 239 78.33 -12.15 -45.08
CA ASP A 239 77.46 -13.31 -44.78
C ASP A 239 76.83 -13.20 -43.37
N MET A 240 77.61 -12.76 -42.38
CA MET A 240 77.10 -12.51 -41.02
C MET A 240 76.05 -11.40 -41.01
N ARG A 241 76.19 -10.38 -41.85
CA ARG A 241 75.21 -9.29 -41.99
C ARG A 241 73.92 -9.75 -42.65
N GLU A 242 74.00 -10.59 -43.68
CA GLU A 242 72.81 -11.15 -44.31
C GLU A 242 72.00 -11.98 -43.29
N ALA A 243 72.69 -12.76 -42.46
CA ALA A 243 72.06 -13.49 -41.36
C ALA A 243 71.43 -12.57 -40.29
N GLU A 244 72.06 -11.44 -39.95
CA GLU A 244 71.48 -10.44 -39.03
C GLU A 244 70.30 -9.70 -39.65
N HIS A 245 70.38 -9.34 -40.93
CA HIS A 245 69.30 -8.71 -41.68
C HIS A 245 68.06 -9.61 -41.74
N ASP A 246 68.23 -10.92 -41.97
CA ASP A 246 67.14 -11.89 -41.92
C ASP A 246 66.50 -12.01 -40.54
N LYS A 247 67.30 -11.95 -39.46
CA LYS A 247 66.78 -11.91 -38.09
C LYS A 247 65.94 -10.66 -37.83
N VAL A 248 66.41 -9.49 -38.25
CA VAL A 248 65.67 -8.22 -38.12
C VAL A 248 64.39 -8.27 -38.95
N ARG A 249 64.44 -8.79 -40.17
CA ARG A 249 63.27 -8.93 -41.04
C ARG A 249 62.21 -9.86 -40.43
N LEU A 250 62.63 -10.96 -39.81
CA LEU A 250 61.73 -11.85 -39.08
C LEU A 250 61.11 -11.17 -37.85
N ALA A 251 61.90 -10.42 -37.09
CA ALA A 251 61.41 -9.66 -35.94
C ALA A 251 60.38 -8.60 -36.36
N LEU A 252 60.63 -7.90 -37.47
CA LEU A 252 59.72 -6.90 -38.02
C LEU A 252 58.40 -7.52 -38.50
N LYS A 253 58.44 -8.69 -39.15
CA LYS A 253 57.23 -9.44 -39.50
C LYS A 253 56.40 -9.80 -38.26
N LYS A 254 57.03 -10.34 -37.23
CA LYS A 254 56.36 -10.67 -35.96
C LYS A 254 55.78 -9.44 -35.26
N ALA A 255 56.47 -8.30 -35.32
CA ALA A 255 55.96 -7.05 -34.77
C ALA A 255 54.74 -6.56 -35.57
N HIS A 256 54.76 -6.68 -36.90
CA HIS A 256 53.63 -6.33 -37.76
C HIS A 256 52.39 -7.19 -37.46
N GLU A 257 52.55 -8.51 -37.37
CA GLU A 257 51.48 -9.45 -36.99
C GLU A 257 50.87 -9.10 -35.61
N ARG A 258 51.69 -8.69 -34.64
CA ARG A 258 51.21 -8.22 -33.33
C ARG A 258 50.41 -6.93 -33.45
N ILE A 259 50.86 -5.98 -34.26
CA ILE A 259 50.14 -4.72 -34.50
C ILE A 259 48.79 -4.99 -35.16
N GLU A 260 48.74 -5.84 -36.18
CA GLU A 260 47.51 -6.26 -36.84
C GLU A 260 46.54 -6.91 -35.85
N ALA A 261 47.02 -7.83 -35.01
CA ALA A 261 46.22 -8.43 -33.96
C ALA A 261 45.66 -7.36 -33.01
N THR A 262 46.49 -6.44 -32.50
CA THR A 262 46.01 -5.37 -31.60
C THR A 262 45.01 -4.43 -32.27
N ASN A 263 45.14 -4.17 -33.57
CA ASN A 263 44.18 -3.38 -34.32
C ASN A 263 42.84 -4.11 -34.49
N SER A 264 42.86 -5.43 -34.69
CA SER A 264 41.63 -6.26 -34.70
C SER A 264 40.91 -6.19 -33.36
N TRP A 265 41.63 -6.41 -32.26
CA TRP A 265 41.08 -6.29 -30.90
C TRP A 265 40.51 -4.90 -30.62
N LEU A 266 41.17 -3.84 -31.10
CA LEU A 266 40.69 -2.47 -30.94
C LEU A 266 39.42 -2.21 -31.78
N ALA A 267 39.33 -2.79 -32.98
CA ALA A 267 38.14 -2.71 -33.81
C ALA A 267 36.94 -3.45 -33.17
N GLU A 268 37.17 -4.65 -32.63
CA GLU A 268 36.17 -5.43 -31.88
C GLU A 268 35.68 -4.66 -30.65
N ALA A 269 36.59 -4.14 -29.83
CA ALA A 269 36.23 -3.35 -28.64
C ALA A 269 35.44 -2.07 -29.00
N LYS A 270 35.72 -1.44 -30.15
CA LYS A 270 34.92 -0.31 -30.65
C LYS A 270 33.52 -0.75 -31.06
N ALA A 271 33.38 -1.88 -31.75
CA ALA A 271 32.09 -2.42 -32.14
C ALA A 271 31.24 -2.79 -30.91
N GLU A 272 31.85 -3.43 -29.90
CA GLU A 272 31.19 -3.72 -28.62
C GLU A 272 30.77 -2.45 -27.88
N ALA A 273 31.61 -1.41 -27.89
CA ALA A 273 31.29 -0.13 -27.27
C ALA A 273 30.11 0.58 -27.96
N GLU A 274 30.02 0.53 -29.29
CA GLU A 274 28.87 1.07 -30.02
C GLU A 274 27.59 0.25 -29.75
N HIS A 275 27.68 -1.08 -29.75
CA HIS A 275 26.55 -1.93 -29.38
C HIS A 275 26.06 -1.64 -27.95
N ALA A 276 26.96 -1.45 -26.98
CA ALA A 276 26.61 -1.08 -25.62
C ALA A 276 25.95 0.31 -25.52
N LYS A 277 26.35 1.27 -26.37
CA LYS A 277 25.68 2.57 -26.45
C LYS A 277 24.26 2.42 -27.00
N GLU A 278 24.06 1.61 -28.03
CA GLU A 278 22.75 1.32 -28.60
C GLU A 278 21.83 0.66 -27.56
N THR A 279 22.30 -0.37 -26.84
CA THR A 279 21.51 -1.02 -25.78
C THR A 279 21.14 -0.04 -24.67
N LEU A 280 22.10 0.76 -24.19
CA LEU A 280 21.83 1.78 -23.18
C LEU A 280 20.88 2.88 -23.69
N SER A 281 20.86 3.18 -24.99
CA SER A 281 19.92 4.13 -25.58
C SER A 281 18.49 3.58 -25.60
N LEU A 282 18.32 2.30 -25.94
CA LEU A 282 17.04 1.61 -25.92
C LEU A 282 16.49 1.48 -24.51
N GLU A 283 17.33 1.08 -23.55
CA GLU A 283 16.94 1.00 -22.13
C GLU A 283 16.52 2.36 -21.57
N ARG A 284 17.21 3.45 -21.95
CA ARG A 284 16.80 4.81 -21.56
C ARG A 284 15.46 5.19 -22.17
N ALA A 285 15.22 4.90 -23.44
CA ALA A 285 13.95 5.17 -24.10
C ALA A 285 12.80 4.38 -23.48
N GLU A 286 13.04 3.10 -23.14
CA GLU A 286 12.05 2.26 -22.46
C GLU A 286 11.75 2.76 -21.04
N LYS A 287 12.78 3.15 -20.30
CA LYS A 287 12.63 3.76 -18.97
C LYS A 287 11.83 5.07 -19.03
N GLU A 288 12.05 5.89 -20.05
CA GLU A 288 11.29 7.12 -20.26
C GLU A 288 9.82 6.82 -20.60
N ARG A 289 9.56 5.84 -21.48
CA ARG A 289 8.19 5.37 -21.78
C ARG A 289 7.46 4.88 -20.52
N LEU A 290 8.12 4.06 -19.70
CA LEU A 290 7.55 3.57 -18.44
C LEU A 290 7.32 4.69 -17.43
N ALA A 291 8.19 5.70 -17.39
CA ALA A 291 8.00 6.88 -16.53
C ALA A 291 6.79 7.72 -16.96
N GLN A 292 6.57 7.89 -18.27
CA GLN A 292 5.39 8.56 -18.81
C GLN A 292 4.11 7.79 -18.50
N GLU A 293 4.12 6.46 -18.65
CA GLU A 293 2.98 5.59 -18.30
C GLU A 293 2.66 5.65 -16.80
N ALA A 294 3.69 5.62 -15.94
CA ALA A 294 3.51 5.76 -14.50
C ALA A 294 2.95 7.14 -14.11
N ALA A 295 3.38 8.22 -14.78
CA ALA A 295 2.83 9.55 -14.57
C ALA A 295 1.36 9.64 -14.99
N TYR A 296 1.00 9.07 -16.14
CA TYR A 296 -0.38 8.97 -16.59
C TYR A 296 -1.27 8.23 -15.57
N LEU A 297 -0.82 7.06 -15.08
CA LEU A 297 -1.57 6.29 -14.09
C LEU A 297 -1.71 7.03 -12.75
N ARG A 298 -0.70 7.80 -12.31
CA ARG A 298 -0.80 8.64 -11.11
C ARG A 298 -1.87 9.72 -11.27
N ASN A 299 -1.87 10.42 -12.40
CA ASN A 299 -2.89 11.44 -12.68
C ASN A 299 -4.29 10.83 -12.76
N GLU A 300 -4.43 9.63 -13.33
CA GLU A 300 -5.72 8.94 -13.37
C GLU A 300 -6.21 8.53 -11.99
N VAL A 301 -5.32 8.05 -11.11
CA VAL A 301 -5.65 7.77 -9.70
C VAL A 301 -6.07 9.04 -8.98
N GLU A 302 -5.37 10.15 -9.19
CA GLU A 302 -5.74 11.45 -8.61
C GLU A 302 -7.12 11.91 -9.09
N ASN A 303 -7.41 11.82 -10.39
CA ASN A 303 -8.74 12.12 -10.95
C ASN A 303 -9.85 11.24 -10.36
N ILE A 304 -9.58 9.94 -10.16
CA ILE A 304 -10.54 9.03 -9.53
C ILE A 304 -10.73 9.42 -8.06
N GLN A 305 -9.67 9.78 -7.34
CA GLN A 305 -9.77 10.22 -5.94
C GLN A 305 -10.57 11.51 -5.81
N THR A 306 -10.35 12.50 -6.66
CA THR A 306 -11.14 13.75 -6.67
C THR A 306 -12.59 13.48 -7.03
N SER A 307 -12.85 12.65 -8.04
CA SER A 307 -14.21 12.24 -8.42
C SER A 307 -14.93 11.50 -7.29
N MET A 308 -14.25 10.58 -6.60
CA MET A 308 -14.80 9.89 -5.43
C MET A 308 -15.09 10.86 -4.29
N GLN A 309 -14.24 11.86 -4.07
CA GLN A 309 -14.45 12.88 -3.04
C GLN A 309 -15.69 13.72 -3.37
N ASP A 310 -15.83 14.17 -4.62
CA ASP A 310 -17.01 14.90 -5.10
C ASP A 310 -18.30 14.06 -4.93
N GLU A 311 -18.25 12.76 -5.23
CA GLU A 311 -19.38 11.84 -5.02
C GLU A 311 -19.74 11.69 -3.52
N VAL A 312 -18.74 11.65 -2.64
CA VAL A 312 -18.95 11.59 -1.18
C VAL A 312 -19.57 12.89 -0.67
N ASP A 313 -19.09 14.04 -1.12
CA ASP A 313 -19.62 15.35 -0.72
C ASP A 313 -21.05 15.57 -1.23
N ALA A 314 -21.33 15.15 -2.47
CA ALA A 314 -22.68 15.13 -3.01
C ALA A 314 -23.62 14.20 -2.22
N PHE A 315 -23.14 13.03 -1.82
CA PHE A 315 -23.91 12.10 -0.98
C PHE A 315 -24.18 12.67 0.42
N ASN A 316 -23.19 13.30 1.06
CA ASN A 316 -23.37 13.94 2.36
C ASN A 316 -24.38 15.09 2.30
N THR A 317 -24.30 15.92 1.25
CA THR A 317 -25.26 17.00 1.02
C THR A 317 -26.68 16.45 0.86
N TRP A 318 -26.84 15.42 0.03
CA TRP A 318 -28.13 14.73 -0.14
C TRP A 318 -28.65 14.10 1.16
N ARG A 319 -27.76 13.53 1.99
CA ARG A 319 -28.10 12.94 3.29
C ARG A 319 -28.65 14.00 4.24
N VAL A 320 -27.98 15.14 4.37
CA VAL A 320 -28.41 16.25 5.23
C VAL A 320 -29.77 16.79 4.78
N GLN A 321 -29.96 17.02 3.48
CA GLN A 321 -31.26 17.45 2.94
C GLN A 321 -32.38 16.46 3.27
N ASN A 322 -32.11 15.16 3.20
CA ASN A 322 -33.10 14.14 3.57
C ASN A 322 -33.37 14.05 5.08
N GLU A 323 -32.35 14.26 5.92
CA GLU A 323 -32.54 14.35 7.37
C GLU A 323 -33.40 15.57 7.74
N GLU A 324 -33.25 16.69 7.03
CA GLU A 324 -34.08 17.89 7.21
C GLU A 324 -35.52 17.67 6.75
N THR A 325 -35.75 17.05 5.58
CA THR A 325 -37.11 16.74 5.12
C THR A 325 -37.81 15.72 6.04
N GLU A 326 -37.07 14.74 6.57
CA GLU A 326 -37.61 13.80 7.56
C GLU A 326 -38.01 14.51 8.86
N LYS A 327 -37.19 15.44 9.36
CA LYS A 327 -37.52 16.27 10.53
C LYS A 327 -38.76 17.14 10.29
N GLU A 328 -38.89 17.73 9.11
CA GLU A 328 -40.05 18.54 8.77
C GLU A 328 -41.33 17.69 8.65
N LEU A 329 -41.26 16.51 8.01
CA LEU A 329 -42.38 15.58 7.92
C LEU A 329 -42.79 15.04 9.30
N THR A 330 -41.84 14.71 10.17
CA THR A 330 -42.14 14.29 11.54
C THR A 330 -42.78 15.41 12.36
N ARG A 331 -42.35 16.67 12.18
CA ARG A 331 -43.01 17.83 12.79
C ARG A 331 -44.45 17.99 12.30
N LYS A 332 -44.70 17.88 11.00
CA LYS A 332 -46.05 17.94 10.40
C LYS A 332 -46.97 16.84 10.93
N VAL A 333 -46.47 15.61 11.09
CA VAL A 333 -47.23 14.50 11.68
C VAL A 333 -47.60 14.81 13.13
N GLN A 334 -46.66 15.31 13.94
CA GLN A 334 -46.95 15.69 15.32
C GLN A 334 -47.94 16.86 15.43
N GLU A 335 -47.85 17.85 14.55
CA GLU A 335 -48.77 18.98 14.50
C GLU A 335 -50.19 18.53 14.12
N ALA A 336 -50.31 17.69 13.08
CA ALA A 336 -51.58 17.10 12.69
C ALA A 336 -52.18 16.21 13.81
N GLN A 337 -51.36 15.49 14.58
CA GLN A 337 -51.79 14.74 15.77
C GLN A 337 -52.35 15.66 16.86
N ARG A 338 -51.67 16.78 17.15
CA ARG A 338 -52.15 17.76 18.13
C ARG A 338 -53.46 18.41 17.69
N ASP A 339 -53.59 18.77 16.42
CA ASP A 339 -54.81 19.39 15.89
C ASP A 339 -55.98 18.39 15.85
N ALA A 340 -55.72 17.13 15.49
CA ALA A 340 -56.69 16.05 15.62
C ALA A 340 -57.19 15.89 17.06
N ALA A 341 -56.29 15.93 18.06
CA ALA A 341 -56.66 15.88 19.47
C ALA A 341 -57.48 17.11 19.91
N ARG A 342 -57.13 18.31 19.43
CA ARG A 342 -57.90 19.54 19.68
C ARG A 342 -59.32 19.44 19.12
N HIS A 343 -59.46 18.99 17.86
CA HIS A 343 -60.75 18.79 17.21
C HIS A 343 -61.61 17.78 17.98
N ALA A 344 -61.05 16.62 18.33
CA ALA A 344 -61.75 15.60 19.12
C ALA A 344 -62.26 16.13 20.47
N MET A 345 -61.42 16.91 21.19
CA MET A 345 -61.82 17.54 22.45
C MET A 345 -62.95 18.57 22.27
N THR A 346 -62.88 19.38 21.21
CA THR A 346 -63.95 20.35 20.91
C THR A 346 -65.26 19.67 20.52
N VAL A 347 -65.21 18.58 19.75
CA VAL A 347 -66.37 17.75 19.40
C VAL A 347 -67.00 17.17 20.67
N ARG A 348 -66.21 16.58 21.58
CA ARG A 348 -66.71 16.00 22.84
C ARG A 348 -67.36 17.05 23.75
N LYS A 349 -66.77 18.26 23.84
CA LYS A 349 -67.37 19.42 24.55
C LYS A 349 -68.69 19.88 23.92
N LEU A 350 -68.77 19.90 22.60
CA LEU A 350 -70.01 20.25 21.88
C LEU A 350 -71.08 19.17 22.05
N GLN A 351 -70.71 17.89 22.01
CA GLN A 351 -71.61 16.77 22.28
C GLN A 351 -72.17 16.81 23.71
N GLN A 352 -71.35 17.14 24.72
CA GLN A 352 -71.83 17.38 26.09
C GLN A 352 -72.83 18.55 26.15
N LYS A 353 -72.51 19.70 25.53
CA LYS A 353 -73.44 20.84 25.47
C LYS A 353 -74.75 20.49 24.76
N LEU A 354 -74.70 19.61 23.76
CA LEU A 354 -75.87 19.11 23.05
C LEU A 354 -76.74 18.20 23.93
N ALA A 355 -76.12 17.36 24.76
CA ALA A 355 -76.82 16.48 25.72
C ALA A 355 -77.52 17.25 26.85
N TYR A 356 -76.98 18.42 27.25
CA TYR A 356 -77.57 19.28 28.28
C TYR A 356 -78.50 20.38 27.75
N ALA A 357 -78.58 20.57 26.43
CA ALA A 357 -79.44 21.59 25.83
C ALA A 357 -80.92 21.17 25.83
N SER A 358 -81.81 22.04 26.31
CA SER A 358 -83.26 21.81 26.26
C SER A 358 -83.78 21.88 24.81
N SER A 359 -84.73 21.02 24.47
CA SER A 359 -85.18 20.68 23.09
C SER A 359 -85.77 21.82 22.24
N SER A 360 -85.70 23.08 22.68
CA SER A 360 -86.19 24.26 21.94
C SER A 360 -85.15 25.38 21.75
N SER A 361 -83.87 25.12 22.05
CA SER A 361 -82.81 26.14 21.83
C SER A 361 -82.33 26.14 20.37
N PRO A 362 -82.32 27.30 19.67
CA PRO A 362 -81.74 27.41 18.33
C PRO A 362 -80.23 27.07 18.28
N SER A 363 -79.55 27.03 19.44
CA SER A 363 -78.16 26.62 19.56
C SER A 363 -77.89 25.13 19.29
N ILE A 364 -78.93 24.27 19.30
CA ILE A 364 -78.75 22.82 19.08
C ILE A 364 -78.31 22.55 17.64
N GLU A 365 -78.94 23.19 16.66
CA GLU A 365 -78.62 23.00 15.25
C GLU A 365 -77.23 23.58 14.91
N GLU A 366 -76.88 24.71 15.55
CA GLU A 366 -75.56 25.32 15.45
C GLU A 366 -74.45 24.40 16.01
N TYR A 367 -74.69 23.73 17.16
CA TYR A 367 -73.76 22.73 17.69
C TYR A 367 -73.65 21.49 16.79
N ARG A 368 -74.74 21.04 16.17
CA ARG A 368 -74.70 19.91 15.22
C ARG A 368 -73.89 20.25 13.97
N MET A 369 -74.10 21.42 13.37
CA MET A 369 -73.30 21.86 12.23
C MET A 369 -71.83 22.00 12.61
N ARG A 370 -71.54 22.55 13.79
CA ARG A 370 -70.15 22.71 14.23
C ARG A 370 -69.45 21.38 14.53
N ILE A 371 -70.17 20.37 15.03
CA ILE A 371 -69.65 19.01 15.18
C ILE A 371 -69.34 18.40 13.81
N ALA A 372 -70.25 18.53 12.84
CA ALA A 372 -70.04 18.00 11.49
C ALA A 372 -68.84 18.66 10.78
N GLU A 373 -68.68 20.00 10.90
CA GLU A 373 -67.51 20.72 10.40
C GLU A 373 -66.20 20.22 11.04
N LEU A 374 -66.18 20.05 12.37
CA LEU A 374 -64.99 19.58 13.08
C LEU A 374 -64.67 18.10 12.78
N GLU A 375 -65.68 17.28 12.49
CA GLU A 375 -65.49 15.90 12.03
C GLU A 375 -64.90 15.87 10.61
N GLU A 376 -65.35 16.76 9.71
CA GLU A 376 -64.75 16.93 8.38
C GLU A 376 -63.29 17.42 8.47
N ASP A 377 -63.02 18.45 9.28
CA ASP A 377 -61.67 18.95 9.56
C ASP A 377 -60.76 17.88 10.21
N PHE A 378 -61.32 17.00 11.05
CA PHE A 378 -60.59 15.86 11.60
C PHE A 378 -60.26 14.81 10.55
N THR A 379 -61.18 14.50 9.64
CA THR A 379 -60.90 13.54 8.56
C THR A 379 -59.84 14.05 7.58
N THR A 380 -59.85 15.35 7.28
CA THR A 380 -58.87 15.98 6.39
C THR A 380 -57.48 16.06 7.02
N THR A 381 -57.39 16.48 8.29
CA THR A 381 -56.11 16.46 9.04
C THR A 381 -55.56 15.04 9.23
N ARG A 382 -56.43 14.04 9.46
CA ARG A 382 -56.03 12.63 9.53
C ARG A 382 -55.53 12.09 8.18
N ALA A 383 -56.11 12.52 7.06
CA ALA A 383 -55.63 12.18 5.73
C ALA A 383 -54.24 12.78 5.46
N GLN A 384 -54.06 14.07 5.78
CA GLN A 384 -52.76 14.76 5.65
C GLN A 384 -51.66 14.12 6.51
N ALA A 385 -51.98 13.69 7.74
CA ALA A 385 -51.04 12.97 8.60
C ALA A 385 -50.62 11.62 7.99
N ARG A 386 -51.56 10.87 7.41
CA ARG A 386 -51.26 9.61 6.72
C ARG A 386 -50.36 9.82 5.50
N ASP A 387 -50.63 10.84 4.69
CA ASP A 387 -49.82 11.15 3.51
C ASP A 387 -48.38 11.53 3.93
N ALA A 388 -48.23 12.36 4.96
CA ALA A 388 -46.91 12.72 5.50
C ALA A 388 -46.16 11.51 6.11
N MET A 389 -46.87 10.58 6.75
CA MET A 389 -46.28 9.33 7.24
C MET A 389 -45.79 8.42 6.10
N LEU A 390 -46.59 8.28 5.04
CA LEU A 390 -46.22 7.49 3.87
C LEU A 390 -45.00 8.08 3.16
N GLU A 391 -44.92 9.40 3.03
CA GLU A 391 -43.76 10.10 2.46
C GLU A 391 -42.50 9.90 3.30
N ARG A 392 -42.60 10.04 4.63
CA ARG A 392 -41.51 9.76 5.57
C ARG A 392 -40.99 8.33 5.43
N ASP A 393 -41.89 7.34 5.40
CA ASP A 393 -41.51 5.93 5.33
C ASP A 393 -40.95 5.57 3.95
N ALA A 394 -41.42 6.21 2.88
CA ALA A 394 -40.82 6.09 1.55
C ALA A 394 -39.38 6.62 1.53
N LEU A 395 -39.11 7.78 2.15
CA LEU A 395 -37.76 8.34 2.28
C LEU A 395 -36.84 7.42 3.09
N LYS A 396 -37.30 6.91 4.23
CA LYS A 396 -36.54 5.94 5.04
C LYS A 396 -36.13 4.70 4.25
N ARG A 397 -37.07 4.13 3.48
CA ARG A 397 -36.79 2.98 2.59
C ARG A 397 -35.78 3.33 1.50
N GLN A 398 -35.83 4.54 0.93
CA GLN A 398 -34.85 4.98 -0.08
C GLN A 398 -33.44 5.12 0.52
N VAL A 399 -33.31 5.74 1.68
CA VAL A 399 -32.03 5.88 2.40
C VAL A 399 -31.44 4.50 2.72
N GLU A 400 -32.26 3.58 3.23
CA GLU A 400 -31.83 2.22 3.55
C GLU A 400 -31.40 1.43 2.29
N ASN A 401 -32.14 1.57 1.18
CA ASN A 401 -31.76 0.96 -0.09
C ASN A 401 -30.42 1.47 -0.63
N LEU A 402 -30.13 2.77 -0.47
CA LEU A 402 -28.86 3.36 -0.88
C LEU A 402 -27.71 2.90 0.03
N ARG A 403 -27.93 2.81 1.34
CA ARG A 403 -26.96 2.22 2.29
C ARG A 403 -26.62 0.78 1.92
N ARG A 404 -27.62 -0.05 1.62
CA ARG A 404 -27.40 -1.44 1.16
C ARG A 404 -26.60 -1.51 -0.14
N ARG A 405 -26.89 -0.64 -1.12
CA ARG A 405 -26.12 -0.57 -2.37
C ARG A 405 -24.65 -0.17 -2.13
N ALA A 406 -24.39 0.78 -1.23
CA ALA A 406 -23.04 1.19 -0.88
C ALA A 406 -22.25 0.05 -0.20
N VAL A 407 -22.87 -0.67 0.72
CA VAL A 407 -22.27 -1.85 1.37
C VAL A 407 -21.97 -2.96 0.35
N ASN A 408 -22.91 -3.24 -0.56
CA ASN A 408 -22.74 -4.27 -1.59
C ASN A 408 -21.65 -3.93 -2.63
N ARG A 409 -21.42 -2.65 -2.95
CA ARG A 409 -20.28 -2.25 -3.79
C ARG A 409 -18.94 -2.50 -3.11
N LYS A 410 -18.86 -2.26 -1.79
CA LYS A 410 -17.64 -2.47 -1.00
C LYS A 410 -17.26 -3.95 -0.94
N THR A 411 -18.23 -4.85 -0.83
CA THR A 411 -18.01 -6.31 -0.85
C THR A 411 -17.79 -6.88 -2.25
N ALA A 412 -18.39 -6.31 -3.30
CA ALA A 412 -18.19 -6.73 -4.69
C ALA A 412 -16.83 -6.29 -5.28
N SER A 413 -16.17 -5.27 -4.72
CA SER A 413 -14.85 -4.81 -5.18
C SER A 413 -13.67 -5.70 -4.73
N THR A 414 -13.94 -6.79 -3.99
CA THR A 414 -12.94 -7.83 -3.73
C THR A 414 -13.03 -8.85 -4.87
N PRO A 415 -12.14 -8.81 -5.90
CA PRO A 415 -12.18 -9.82 -6.92
C PRO A 415 -11.91 -11.18 -6.28
N PRO A 416 -12.64 -12.26 -6.64
CA PRO A 416 -12.19 -13.60 -6.31
C PRO A 416 -10.80 -13.75 -6.91
N SER A 417 -9.81 -14.03 -6.05
CA SER A 417 -8.43 -14.32 -6.43
C SER A 417 -8.39 -15.56 -7.33
N ARG A 418 -8.69 -15.38 -8.61
CA ARG A 418 -8.54 -16.39 -9.63
C ARG A 418 -7.08 -16.33 -10.08
N MET A 419 -6.31 -17.23 -9.51
CA MET A 419 -4.92 -17.49 -9.86
C MET A 419 -4.76 -17.60 -11.38
N MET A 420 -4.14 -16.59 -11.98
CA MET A 420 -3.46 -16.71 -13.26
C MET A 420 -2.00 -16.38 -13.00
N SER A 421 -1.28 -17.37 -12.49
CA SER A 421 0.17 -17.31 -12.38
C SER A 421 0.77 -17.43 -13.78
N PRO A 422 1.70 -16.54 -14.20
CA PRO A 422 2.54 -16.78 -15.37
C PRO A 422 3.54 -17.92 -15.06
N PRO A 423 3.99 -18.69 -16.06
CA PRO A 423 4.86 -19.83 -15.84
C PRO A 423 6.27 -19.36 -15.47
N LEU A 424 6.67 -19.61 -14.22
CA LEU A 424 8.05 -19.44 -13.77
C LEU A 424 8.89 -20.60 -14.31
N LEU A 425 9.86 -20.24 -15.17
CA LEU A 425 10.99 -21.08 -15.50
C LEU A 425 11.77 -21.40 -14.23
N ARG A 426 11.93 -22.70 -14.03
CA ARG A 426 12.61 -23.37 -12.94
C ARG A 426 14.12 -23.17 -13.13
N SER A 427 14.77 -22.41 -12.25
CA SER A 427 16.22 -22.51 -12.06
C SER A 427 16.54 -22.85 -10.61
N GLU A 428 17.46 -23.79 -10.48
CA GLU A 428 17.73 -24.62 -9.33
C GLU A 428 18.34 -23.85 -8.15
N SER A 429 17.79 -24.15 -6.98
CA SER A 429 18.45 -24.08 -5.68
C SER A 429 19.79 -24.81 -5.71
N ASN A 430 20.84 -24.21 -5.14
CA ASN A 430 21.55 -24.79 -3.99
C ASN A 430 22.63 -23.84 -3.42
N ASN A 431 22.79 -23.93 -2.10
CA ASN A 431 23.87 -23.38 -1.25
C ASN A 431 23.75 -21.91 -0.79
N ALA A 432 23.23 -21.72 0.43
CA ALA A 432 24.09 -21.32 1.56
C ALA A 432 23.30 -21.32 2.88
N ARG A 433 23.71 -22.25 3.73
CA ARG A 433 23.38 -22.40 5.16
C ARG A 433 24.15 -21.34 5.94
N SER A 434 23.66 -20.95 7.13
CA SER A 434 24.46 -20.65 8.34
C SER A 434 24.39 -19.23 8.94
N LYS A 435 23.67 -19.16 10.08
CA LYS A 435 24.02 -18.52 11.38
C LYS A 435 23.92 -16.98 11.54
N MET A 436 23.00 -16.57 12.44
CA MET A 436 23.23 -15.80 13.69
C MET A 436 21.86 -15.65 14.38
N ASN A 437 21.55 -16.46 15.39
CA ASN A 437 21.74 -16.22 16.83
C ASN A 437 20.98 -15.01 17.40
N ASP A 438 19.94 -15.33 18.18
CA ASP A 438 19.74 -14.96 19.59
C ASP A 438 20.31 -13.62 20.07
N PHE A 439 19.42 -12.67 20.37
CA PHE A 439 19.62 -11.72 21.45
C PHE A 439 18.27 -11.34 22.09
N THR A 440 18.04 -11.94 23.26
CA THR A 440 17.38 -11.38 24.46
C THR A 440 15.95 -10.87 24.40
N HIS A 441 15.04 -11.66 25.00
CA HIS A 441 14.04 -11.16 25.92
C HIS A 441 14.71 -10.73 27.24
N GLN A 442 14.45 -9.50 27.72
CA GLN A 442 14.13 -9.22 29.14
C GLN A 442 13.98 -7.72 29.42
N THR A 443 13.01 -7.41 30.30
CA THR A 443 12.84 -6.21 31.16
C THR A 443 12.47 -4.91 30.42
N LEU A 444 11.49 -4.10 30.86
CA LEU A 444 11.21 -3.62 32.22
C LEU A 444 9.71 -3.28 32.36
N ILE A 445 9.12 -3.65 33.49
CA ILE A 445 7.84 -3.18 34.02
C ILE A 445 8.21 -2.15 35.09
N GLU A 446 7.73 -0.91 34.97
CA GLU A 446 7.69 0.19 35.95
C GLU A 446 6.59 1.12 35.37
N HIS A 447 5.35 1.25 35.89
CA HIS A 447 4.87 1.68 37.20
C HIS A 447 5.48 3.00 37.68
N GLU A 448 4.93 4.11 37.20
CA GLU A 448 4.88 5.36 37.94
C GLU A 448 3.44 5.89 37.93
N TYR A 449 2.93 6.06 39.16
CA TYR A 449 1.72 6.77 39.53
C TYR A 449 2.07 8.23 39.70
N GLU A 450 1.34 9.15 39.09
CA GLU A 450 1.22 10.52 39.58
C GLU A 450 -0.25 10.96 39.47
N ASP A 451 -0.89 10.99 40.63
CA ASP A 451 -2.09 11.77 40.93
C ASP A 451 -1.71 13.25 40.84
N GLU A 452 -2.52 14.09 40.20
CA GLU A 452 -2.63 15.52 40.55
C GLU A 452 -3.93 16.13 39.98
N ASP A 453 -4.75 16.58 40.92
CA ASP A 453 -5.61 17.76 40.93
C ASP A 453 -6.91 17.81 40.12
N MET A 454 -7.96 17.42 40.87
CA MET A 454 -9.29 18.02 40.84
C MET A 454 -9.22 19.55 40.91
N ASP A 455 -9.75 20.24 39.90
CA ASP A 455 -10.33 21.57 40.09
C ASP A 455 -11.75 21.61 39.51
N SER A 456 -12.69 21.75 40.43
CA SER A 456 -14.12 21.80 40.26
C SER A 456 -14.56 23.24 39.96
N GLY A 457 -14.82 23.54 38.70
CA GLY A 457 -15.44 24.79 38.26
C GLY A 457 -16.95 24.64 38.05
N ASP A 458 -17.68 24.78 39.16
CA ASP A 458 -19.14 24.94 39.23
C ASP A 458 -19.57 26.24 38.52
N VAL A 459 -20.41 26.13 37.47
CA VAL A 459 -21.19 27.27 36.93
C VAL A 459 -22.61 26.81 36.70
N HIS A 460 -23.42 27.13 37.69
CA HIS A 460 -24.86 27.04 37.75
C HIS A 460 -25.52 28.22 36.99
N GLU A 461 -26.16 27.93 35.86
CA GLU A 461 -27.22 28.76 35.24
C GLU A 461 -28.24 27.75 34.69
N GLY A 462 -29.50 27.67 35.14
CA GLY A 462 -30.41 28.75 35.46
C GLY A 462 -31.44 28.89 34.35
N TYR A 463 -32.25 27.85 34.09
CA TYR A 463 -33.46 27.95 33.27
C TYR A 463 -34.63 27.29 33.99
N GLU A 464 -35.55 28.16 34.37
CA GLU A 464 -36.83 27.90 35.01
C GLU A 464 -37.72 27.09 34.07
N ASP A 465 -38.23 25.96 34.56
CA ASP A 465 -39.21 25.09 33.90
C ASP A 465 -40.60 25.55 34.36
N ASP A 466 -41.29 26.31 33.49
CA ASP A 466 -42.68 26.71 33.70
C ASP A 466 -43.59 25.48 33.49
N SER A 467 -43.78 24.73 34.57
CA SER A 467 -44.76 23.65 34.66
C SER A 467 -46.17 24.24 34.81
N ASP A 468 -46.87 24.44 33.70
CA ASP A 468 -48.31 24.67 33.70
C ASP A 468 -49.04 23.33 33.96
N ALA A 469 -49.78 23.32 35.07
CA ALA A 469 -50.59 22.21 35.56
C ALA A 469 -51.57 21.69 34.50
N PHE A 470 -51.33 20.45 34.03
CA PHE A 470 -52.31 19.68 33.27
C PHE A 470 -53.11 18.80 34.23
N ASP A 471 -54.41 19.00 34.22
CA ASP A 471 -55.39 18.48 35.18
C ASP A 471 -55.52 16.95 35.03
N VAL A 472 -55.25 16.19 36.11
CA VAL A 472 -55.17 14.71 36.17
C VAL A 472 -56.45 13.99 35.68
N ALA A 473 -57.59 14.69 35.64
CA ALA A 473 -58.83 14.18 35.07
C ALA A 473 -58.80 14.07 33.53
N THR A 474 -57.89 14.77 32.84
CA THR A 474 -57.73 14.72 31.39
C THR A 474 -56.82 13.57 30.93
N GLU A 475 -55.81 13.20 31.72
CA GLU A 475 -54.87 12.11 31.42
C GLU A 475 -55.58 10.76 31.26
N SER A 476 -56.51 10.44 32.17
CA SER A 476 -57.25 9.17 32.13
C SER A 476 -58.24 9.06 30.97
N LEU A 477 -58.67 10.19 30.40
CA LEU A 477 -59.55 10.25 29.22
C LEU A 477 -58.76 10.29 27.90
N PHE A 478 -57.51 10.79 27.94
CA PHE A 478 -56.56 10.67 26.85
C PHE A 478 -56.12 9.21 26.68
N GLN A 479 -55.79 8.51 27.77
CA GLN A 479 -55.35 7.12 27.74
C GLN A 479 -56.38 6.17 27.09
N GLU A 480 -57.66 6.27 27.46
CA GLU A 480 -58.72 5.40 26.93
C GLU A 480 -58.93 5.56 25.41
N THR A 481 -58.78 6.79 24.88
CA THR A 481 -58.86 7.04 23.42
C THR A 481 -57.57 6.77 22.66
N VAL A 482 -56.43 6.75 23.37
CA VAL A 482 -55.12 6.37 22.82
C VAL A 482 -55.03 4.86 22.71
N ASP A 483 -55.52 4.12 23.70
CA ASP A 483 -55.56 2.66 23.71
C ASP A 483 -56.45 2.11 22.57
N GLU A 484 -57.62 2.71 22.31
CA GLU A 484 -58.50 2.35 21.19
C GLU A 484 -57.87 2.64 19.79
N PHE A 485 -56.85 3.51 19.72
CA PHE A 485 -56.08 3.79 18.50
C PHE A 485 -54.89 2.82 18.32
N PHE A 486 -54.40 2.21 19.40
CA PHE A 486 -53.31 1.24 19.40
C PHE A 486 -53.76 -0.22 19.30
N GLU A 487 -55.01 -0.57 19.64
CA GLU A 487 -55.53 -1.94 19.47
C GLU A 487 -55.43 -2.47 18.02
N ASP A 488 -55.60 -1.60 17.02
CA ASP A 488 -55.42 -1.96 15.61
C ASP A 488 -53.94 -2.08 15.21
N ALA A 489 -53.03 -1.36 15.88
CA ALA A 489 -51.58 -1.42 15.64
C ALA A 489 -50.95 -2.67 16.28
N ASP A 490 -51.39 -3.04 17.49
CA ASP A 490 -50.95 -4.25 18.19
C ASP A 490 -51.35 -5.53 17.43
N ALA A 491 -52.49 -5.51 16.71
CA ALA A 491 -52.91 -6.60 15.84
C ALA A 491 -52.02 -6.73 14.58
N GLU A 492 -51.46 -5.63 14.07
CA GLU A 492 -50.54 -5.63 12.93
C GLU A 492 -49.12 -6.06 13.33
N ASP A 493 -48.64 -5.63 14.50
CA ASP A 493 -47.37 -6.09 15.08
C ASP A 493 -47.40 -7.61 15.38
N ALA A 494 -48.52 -8.12 15.92
CA ALA A 494 -48.70 -9.57 16.11
C ALA A 494 -48.67 -10.35 14.78
N ARG A 495 -49.12 -9.76 13.66
CA ARG A 495 -49.00 -10.37 12.32
C ARG A 495 -47.58 -10.32 11.80
N LEU A 496 -46.88 -9.21 11.98
CA LEU A 496 -45.47 -9.05 11.57
C LEU A 496 -44.54 -10.01 12.31
N ASP A 497 -44.79 -10.26 13.60
CA ASP A 497 -44.03 -11.25 14.38
C ASP A 497 -44.24 -12.68 13.88
N VAL A 498 -45.46 -13.02 13.47
CA VAL A 498 -45.77 -14.32 12.84
C VAL A 498 -45.06 -14.46 11.48
N ASP A 499 -45.03 -13.40 10.66
CA ASP A 499 -44.33 -13.40 9.38
C ASP A 499 -42.80 -13.44 9.55
N HIS A 500 -42.26 -12.77 10.56
CA HIS A 500 -40.85 -12.86 10.94
C HIS A 500 -40.49 -14.28 11.41
N ALA A 501 -41.33 -14.92 12.22
CA ALA A 501 -41.14 -16.30 12.63
C ALA A 501 -41.18 -17.27 11.43
N ASN A 502 -42.09 -17.05 10.49
CA ASN A 502 -42.18 -17.81 9.24
C ASN A 502 -40.95 -17.62 8.34
N ALA A 503 -40.45 -16.39 8.22
CA ALA A 503 -39.24 -16.07 7.46
C ALA A 503 -37.99 -16.74 8.08
N TYR A 504 -37.85 -16.70 9.41
CA TYR A 504 -36.78 -17.40 10.12
C TYR A 504 -36.85 -18.92 9.95
N ALA A 505 -38.05 -19.50 9.99
CA ALA A 505 -38.25 -20.93 9.74
C ALA A 505 -37.86 -21.31 8.29
N LEU A 506 -38.17 -20.45 7.32
CA LEU A 506 -37.80 -20.66 5.92
C LEU A 506 -36.29 -20.53 5.69
N ALA A 507 -35.64 -19.55 6.32
CA ALA A 507 -34.19 -19.38 6.29
C ALA A 507 -33.46 -20.61 6.88
N LYS A 508 -33.91 -21.14 8.03
CA LYS A 508 -33.36 -22.38 8.59
C LYS A 508 -33.54 -23.59 7.66
N ARG A 509 -34.68 -23.69 6.97
CA ARG A 509 -34.91 -24.74 5.96
C ARG A 509 -33.95 -24.61 4.78
N LEU A 510 -33.72 -23.40 4.27
CA LEU A 510 -32.76 -23.16 3.19
C LEU A 510 -31.34 -23.51 3.62
N GLN A 511 -30.91 -23.09 4.81
CA GLN A 511 -29.59 -23.43 5.36
C GLN A 511 -29.42 -24.96 5.55
N SER A 512 -30.49 -25.66 5.94
CA SER A 512 -30.50 -27.13 6.03
C SER A 512 -30.43 -27.80 4.64
N LEU A 513 -31.03 -27.20 3.61
CA LEU A 513 -30.92 -27.69 2.24
C LEU A 513 -29.54 -27.41 1.64
N GLU A 514 -28.95 -26.24 1.92
CA GLU A 514 -27.60 -25.88 1.51
C GLU A 514 -26.55 -26.80 2.13
N SER A 515 -26.63 -27.05 3.44
CA SER A 515 -25.75 -28.01 4.12
C SER A 515 -25.87 -29.42 3.52
N ARG A 516 -27.09 -29.88 3.25
CA ARG A 516 -27.29 -31.17 2.56
C ARG A 516 -26.77 -31.19 1.12
N ALA A 517 -26.90 -30.09 0.38
CA ALA A 517 -26.39 -29.99 -0.98
C ALA A 517 -24.85 -29.98 -1.00
N VAL A 518 -24.23 -29.30 -0.04
CA VAL A 518 -22.77 -29.33 0.18
C VAL A 518 -22.32 -30.74 0.54
N ASP A 519 -22.99 -31.44 1.46
CA ASP A 519 -22.66 -32.82 1.81
C ASP A 519 -22.78 -33.79 0.61
N LEU A 520 -23.80 -33.60 -0.25
CA LEU A 520 -23.94 -34.38 -1.49
C LEU A 520 -22.83 -34.08 -2.49
N LEU A 521 -22.45 -32.82 -2.67
CA LEU A 521 -21.34 -32.42 -3.53
C LEU A 521 -19.97 -32.93 -3.03
N TRP A 522 -19.80 -33.03 -1.71
CA TRP A 522 -18.61 -33.64 -1.11
C TRP A 522 -18.60 -35.17 -1.28
N ARG A 523 -19.75 -35.84 -1.13
CA ARG A 523 -19.88 -37.28 -1.42
C ARG A 523 -19.64 -37.63 -2.88
N ASP A 524 -20.16 -36.85 -3.82
CA ASP A 524 -19.92 -37.07 -5.26
C ASP A 524 -18.44 -36.93 -5.60
N LYS A 525 -17.73 -35.99 -4.97
CA LYS A 525 -16.27 -35.86 -5.12
C LYS A 525 -15.51 -37.04 -4.53
N GLU A 526 -15.94 -37.57 -3.38
CA GLU A 526 -15.34 -38.78 -2.81
C GLU A 526 -15.57 -40.00 -3.73
N GLU A 527 -16.79 -40.20 -4.24
CA GLU A 527 -17.06 -41.29 -5.19
C GLU A 527 -16.26 -41.16 -6.50
N ASP A 528 -16.05 -39.93 -6.99
CA ASP A 528 -15.22 -39.65 -8.17
C ASP A 528 -13.73 -39.94 -7.93
N VAL A 529 -13.23 -39.68 -6.72
CA VAL A 529 -11.86 -40.01 -6.30
C VAL A 529 -11.70 -41.53 -6.16
N TRP A 530 -12.70 -42.23 -5.62
CA TRP A 530 -12.70 -43.69 -5.54
C TRP A 530 -12.78 -44.35 -6.94
N ARG A 531 -13.55 -43.80 -7.89
CA ARG A 531 -13.58 -44.32 -9.27
C ARG A 531 -12.27 -44.11 -10.04
N ARG A 532 -11.57 -42.99 -9.81
CA ARG A 532 -10.28 -42.70 -10.46
C ARG A 532 -9.08 -43.40 -9.82
N GLY A 533 -9.20 -43.87 -8.58
CA GLY A 533 -8.17 -44.64 -7.89
C GLY A 533 -8.20 -46.15 -8.17
N SER A 534 -9.20 -46.66 -8.90
CA SER A 534 -9.41 -48.10 -9.17
C SER A 534 -9.14 -48.51 -10.63
N THR A 535 -8.56 -47.64 -11.45
CA THR A 535 -7.99 -47.96 -12.77
C THR A 535 -6.49 -47.71 -12.73
#